data_AF-A0A101UUI6-F1
#
_entry.id   AF-A0A101UUI6-F1
#
_cell.length_a   1.000
_cell.length_b   1.000
_cell.length_c   1.000
_cell.angle_alpha   90.00
_cell.angle_beta   90.00
_cell.angle_gamma   90.00
#
_symmetry.space_group_name_H-M   'P 1'
#
loop_
_entity.id
_entity.type
_entity.pdbx_description
1 polymer ?
#
loop_
_entity_poly.entity_id
_entity_poly.type
_entity_poly.pdbx_seq_one_letter_code
_entity_poly.pdbx_strand_id
1 'polypeptide(L)'
;MEEMLWVFDYWTPYAEELRQYLWAYSPTDVERGRRLIQILGPEQVKRVLRFLADDYWGRYLGWPDLVSWSETGLGAADVEFIEVKSSSDKLSEDQRYWILKNSEILKLPFKVAKVHRVQRIIRP
;
A
#
# COMPACT_ATOMS: atom_id res chain seq x y z
N MET A 1 -9.01 -16.08 5.46
CA MET A 1 -9.49 -14.94 4.64
C MET A 1 -10.80 -14.42 5.20
N GLU A 2 -11.83 -15.26 5.28
CA GLU A 2 -13.16 -14.91 5.79
C GLU A 2 -13.13 -14.21 7.16
N GLU A 3 -12.43 -14.78 8.15
CA GLU A 3 -12.26 -14.17 9.48
C GLU A 3 -11.69 -12.74 9.41
N MET A 4 -10.67 -12.52 8.58
CA MET A 4 -10.02 -11.21 8.46
C MET A 4 -10.94 -10.17 7.81
N LEU A 5 -11.71 -10.59 6.80
CA LEU A 5 -12.71 -9.72 6.18
C LEU A 5 -13.85 -9.40 7.15
N TRP A 6 -14.27 -10.37 7.96
CA TRP A 6 -15.24 -10.14 9.03
C TRP A 6 -14.72 -9.13 10.06
N VAL A 7 -13.47 -9.28 10.53
CA VAL A 7 -12.84 -8.33 11.45
C VAL A 7 -12.76 -6.93 10.83
N PHE A 8 -12.38 -6.83 9.56
CA PHE A 8 -12.36 -5.56 8.84
C PHE A 8 -13.74 -4.90 8.78
N ASP A 9 -14.78 -5.66 8.42
CA ASP A 9 -16.16 -5.16 8.36
C ASP A 9 -16.66 -4.74 9.74
N TYR A 10 -16.36 -5.53 10.77
CA TYR A 10 -16.74 -5.25 12.15
C TYR A 10 -16.14 -3.93 12.67
N TRP A 11 -14.85 -3.66 12.39
CA TRP A 11 -14.16 -2.46 12.86
C TRP A 11 -14.39 -1.22 12.00
N THR A 12 -14.85 -1.37 10.76
CA THR A 12 -15.02 -0.25 9.80
C THR A 12 -15.87 0.91 10.35
N PRO A 13 -17.01 0.68 11.03
CA PRO A 13 -17.79 1.77 11.65
C PRO A 13 -17.04 2.46 12.79
N TYR A 14 -16.34 1.69 13.64
CA TYR A 14 -15.61 2.24 14.80
C TYR A 14 -14.33 3.00 14.39
N ALA A 15 -13.83 2.78 13.18
CA ALA A 15 -12.66 3.47 12.64
C ALA A 15 -13.00 4.75 11.85
N GLU A 16 -14.25 5.25 11.90
CA GLU A 16 -14.72 6.38 11.08
C GLU A 16 -13.84 7.63 11.21
N GLU A 17 -13.55 8.08 12.43
CA GLU A 17 -12.73 9.29 12.66
C GLU A 17 -11.32 9.15 12.11
N LEU A 18 -10.69 7.98 12.30
CA LEU A 18 -9.36 7.70 11.77
C LEU A 18 -9.36 7.64 10.25
N ARG A 19 -10.37 7.01 9.65
CA ARG A 19 -10.56 6.99 8.19
C ARG A 19 -10.75 8.40 7.64
N GLN A 20 -11.50 9.25 8.33
CA GLN A 20 -11.67 10.66 7.93
C GLN A 20 -10.36 11.44 8.02
N TYR A 21 -9.59 11.26 9.10
CA TYR A 21 -8.25 11.85 9.25
C TYR A 21 -7.30 11.45 8.11
N LEU A 22 -7.38 10.20 7.66
CA LEU A 22 -6.56 9.65 6.56
C LEU A 22 -7.16 9.88 5.17
N TRP A 23 -8.23 10.66 5.05
CA TRP A 23 -8.95 10.89 3.79
C TRP A 23 -9.48 9.60 3.10
N ALA A 24 -9.72 8.54 3.87
CA ALA A 24 -10.18 7.22 3.42
C ALA A 24 -11.62 6.91 3.88
N TYR A 25 -12.51 7.88 3.77
CA TYR A 25 -13.86 7.81 4.35
C TYR A 25 -14.95 7.38 3.35
N SER A 26 -14.68 7.36 2.05
CA SER A 26 -15.71 7.01 1.05
C SER A 26 -16.00 5.51 1.03
N PRO A 27 -17.20 5.07 0.57
CA PRO A 27 -17.49 3.65 0.36
C PRO A 27 -16.47 2.97 -0.57
N THR A 28 -15.97 3.70 -1.58
CA THR A 28 -14.95 3.22 -2.49
C THR A 28 -13.62 2.94 -1.78
N ASP A 29 -13.26 3.72 -0.77
CA ASP A 29 -12.03 3.51 0.01
C ASP A 29 -12.15 2.29 0.92
N VAL A 30 -13.33 2.05 1.48
CA VAL A 30 -13.63 0.82 2.23
C VAL A 30 -13.48 -0.40 1.34
N GLU A 31 -14.05 -0.37 0.13
CA GLU A 31 -13.92 -1.48 -0.83
C GLU A 31 -12.48 -1.68 -1.29
N ARG A 32 -11.71 -0.59 -1.50
CA ARG A 32 -10.26 -0.69 -1.76
C ARG A 32 -9.51 -1.37 -0.62
N GLY A 33 -9.80 -1.02 0.63
CA GLY A 33 -9.22 -1.66 1.80
C GLY A 33 -9.55 -3.15 1.86
N ARG A 34 -10.81 -3.51 1.62
CA ARG A 34 -11.27 -4.90 1.54
C ARG A 34 -10.54 -5.68 0.45
N ARG A 35 -10.40 -5.08 -0.74
CA ARG A 35 -9.69 -5.68 -1.87
C ARG A 35 -8.20 -5.86 -1.57
N LEU A 36 -7.58 -4.90 -0.91
CA LEU A 36 -6.17 -4.99 -0.53
C LEU A 36 -5.91 -6.14 0.46
N ILE A 37 -6.82 -6.39 1.40
CA ILE A 37 -6.75 -7.55 2.30
C ILE A 37 -6.77 -8.86 1.51
N GLN A 38 -7.63 -8.95 0.49
CA GLN A 38 -7.71 -10.12 -0.37
C GLN A 38 -6.44 -10.33 -1.19
N ILE A 39 -5.87 -9.24 -1.74
CA ILE A 39 -4.64 -9.27 -2.54
C ILE A 39 -3.45 -9.70 -1.70
N LEU A 40 -3.27 -9.09 -0.52
CA LEU A 40 -2.12 -9.36 0.34
C LEU A 40 -2.22 -10.71 1.07
N GLY A 41 -3.44 -11.14 1.37
CA GLY A 41 -3.67 -12.30 2.20
C GLY A 41 -3.38 -12.04 3.69
N PRO A 42 -3.84 -12.95 4.57
CA PRO A 42 -3.88 -12.70 6.00
C PRO A 42 -2.51 -12.50 6.65
N GLU A 43 -1.50 -13.25 6.23
CA GLU A 43 -0.18 -13.18 6.85
C GLU A 43 0.53 -11.86 6.55
N GLN A 44 0.45 -11.37 5.31
CA GLN A 44 1.03 -10.08 4.94
C GLN A 44 0.28 -8.92 5.60
N VAL A 45 -1.06 -8.98 5.65
CA VAL A 45 -1.87 -7.96 6.34
C VAL A 45 -1.49 -7.88 7.83
N LYS A 46 -1.40 -9.02 8.53
CA LYS A 46 -0.96 -9.03 9.94
C LYS A 46 0.43 -8.41 10.11
N ARG A 47 1.36 -8.69 9.19
CA ARG A 47 2.71 -8.14 9.23
C ARG A 47 2.70 -6.62 9.04
N VAL A 48 1.92 -6.12 8.09
CA VAL A 48 1.72 -4.66 7.87
C VAL A 48 1.10 -4.01 9.11
N LEU A 49 0.05 -4.61 9.68
CA LEU A 49 -0.62 -4.08 10.87
C LEU A 49 0.33 -4.06 12.08
N ARG A 50 1.11 -5.13 12.30
CA ARG A 50 2.13 -5.16 13.36
C ARG A 50 3.18 -4.08 13.14
N PHE A 51 3.69 -3.95 11.91
CA PHE A 51 4.68 -2.94 11.56
C PHE A 51 4.19 -1.51 11.86
N LEU A 52 2.94 -1.20 11.51
CA LEU A 52 2.33 0.10 11.81
C LEU A 52 2.04 0.26 13.31
N ALA A 53 1.55 -0.78 13.99
CA ALA A 53 1.20 -0.71 15.42
C ALA A 53 2.42 -0.48 16.33
N ASP A 54 3.59 -1.01 15.96
CA ASP A 54 4.81 -0.90 16.76
C ASP A 54 5.38 0.54 16.79
N ASP A 55 5.14 1.37 15.76
CA ASP A 55 5.53 2.79 15.71
C ASP A 55 4.77 3.50 14.58
N TYR A 56 3.50 3.83 14.83
CA TYR A 56 2.62 4.36 13.80
C TYR A 56 3.14 5.68 13.23
N TRP A 57 3.47 6.63 14.09
CA TRP A 57 3.91 7.97 13.68
C TRP A 57 5.26 7.97 12.95
N GLY A 58 6.15 7.02 13.26
CA GLY A 58 7.39 6.85 12.51
C GLY A 58 7.24 6.08 11.20
N ARG A 59 6.12 5.37 10.97
CA ARG A 59 5.99 4.38 9.87
C ARG A 59 4.78 4.57 8.96
N TYR A 60 3.94 5.57 9.22
CA TYR A 60 2.75 5.84 8.39
C TYR A 60 3.08 6.55 7.06
N LEU A 61 4.27 7.13 6.92
CA LEU A 61 4.74 7.82 5.70
C LEU A 61 5.71 6.97 4.88
N GLY A 62 5.91 7.35 3.62
CA GLY A 62 6.91 6.75 2.73
C GLY A 62 6.49 5.44 2.05
N TRP A 63 5.24 5.02 2.21
CA TRP A 63 4.69 3.86 1.52
C TRP A 63 4.73 4.05 -0.01
N PRO A 64 5.00 2.98 -0.79
CA PRO A 64 5.06 3.07 -2.25
C PRO A 64 3.72 3.49 -2.87
N ASP A 65 3.80 4.24 -3.98
CA ASP A 65 2.62 4.80 -4.66
C ASP A 65 1.59 3.76 -5.12
N LEU A 66 2.05 2.58 -5.57
CA LEU A 66 1.22 1.57 -6.21
C LEU A 66 1.42 0.18 -5.60
N VAL A 67 0.37 -0.65 -5.75
CA VAL A 67 0.42 -2.10 -5.55
C VAL A 67 -0.06 -2.76 -6.84
N SER A 68 0.74 -3.68 -7.39
CA SER A 68 0.37 -4.50 -8.55
C SER A 68 0.25 -5.97 -8.16
N TRP A 69 -0.56 -6.72 -8.90
CA TRP A 69 -0.71 -8.16 -8.73
C TRP A 69 -1.21 -8.79 -10.03
N SER A 70 -1.04 -10.10 -10.16
CA SER A 70 -1.64 -10.93 -11.21
C SER A 70 -2.91 -11.60 -10.66
N GLU A 71 -4.00 -11.58 -11.43
CA GLU A 71 -5.17 -12.40 -11.11
C GLU A 71 -4.95 -13.84 -11.60
N THR A 72 -5.19 -14.81 -10.73
CA THR A 72 -5.14 -16.25 -11.07
C THR A 72 -6.44 -16.94 -10.66
N GLY A 73 -6.66 -18.16 -11.13
CA GLY A 73 -7.80 -18.97 -10.69
C GLY A 73 -7.81 -19.31 -9.18
N LEU A 74 -6.69 -19.08 -8.48
CA LEU A 74 -6.54 -19.28 -7.03
C LEU A 74 -6.57 -17.96 -6.23
N GLY A 75 -6.69 -16.81 -6.90
CA GLY A 75 -6.63 -15.48 -6.30
C GLY A 75 -5.46 -14.63 -6.81
N ALA A 76 -5.10 -13.60 -6.07
CA ALA A 76 -3.99 -12.71 -6.41
C ALA A 76 -2.63 -13.42 -6.22
N ALA A 77 -1.74 -13.24 -7.19
CA ALA A 77 -0.35 -13.69 -7.16
C ALA A 77 0.60 -12.55 -7.56
N ASP A 78 1.91 -12.76 -7.39
CA ASP A 78 2.96 -11.81 -7.81
C ASP A 78 2.74 -10.38 -7.31
N VAL A 79 2.33 -10.26 -6.05
CA VAL A 79 2.04 -8.95 -5.45
C VAL A 79 3.33 -8.17 -5.27
N GLU A 80 3.38 -6.96 -5.82
CA GLU A 80 4.53 -6.05 -5.74
C GLU A 80 4.09 -4.64 -5.36
N PHE A 81 4.87 -4.00 -4.49
CA PHE A 81 4.76 -2.58 -4.20
C PHE A 81 5.69 -1.78 -5.11
N ILE A 82 5.21 -0.66 -5.64
CA ILE A 82 5.94 0.11 -6.65
C ILE A 82 5.94 1.58 -6.29
N GLU A 83 7.14 2.13 -6.12
CA GLU A 83 7.37 3.57 -6.02
C GLU A 83 7.64 4.13 -7.42
N VAL A 84 6.89 5.16 -7.84
CA VAL A 84 6.99 5.74 -9.18
C VAL A 84 7.80 7.02 -9.12
N LYS A 85 8.89 7.07 -9.89
CA LYS A 85 9.75 8.25 -9.99
C LYS A 85 9.84 8.76 -11.41
N SER A 86 9.65 10.06 -11.58
CA SER A 86 10.07 10.71 -12.82
C SER A 86 11.60 10.66 -12.95
N SER A 87 12.12 10.85 -14.16
CA SER A 87 13.57 10.77 -14.42
C SER A 87 14.43 11.69 -13.54
N SER A 88 13.89 12.83 -13.10
CA SER A 88 14.56 13.81 -12.25
C SER A 88 14.19 13.69 -10.77
N ASP A 89 13.18 12.89 -10.44
CA ASP A 89 12.70 12.76 -9.07
C ASP A 89 13.58 11.80 -8.26
N LYS A 90 13.74 12.09 -6.97
CA LYS A 90 14.55 11.31 -6.03
C LYS A 90 13.65 10.77 -4.92
N LEU A 91 14.07 9.65 -4.32
CA LEU A 91 13.43 9.16 -3.10
C LEU A 91 13.56 10.19 -1.99
N SER A 92 12.45 10.52 -1.34
CA SER A 92 12.42 11.32 -0.11
C SER A 92 13.05 10.54 1.06
N GLU A 93 13.32 11.22 2.18
CA GLU A 93 13.84 10.55 3.37
C GLU A 93 12.84 9.52 3.93
N ASP A 94 11.55 9.84 3.97
CA ASP A 94 10.51 8.89 4.42
C ASP A 94 10.46 7.65 3.53
N GLN A 95 10.58 7.81 2.21
CA GLN A 95 10.61 6.68 1.27
C GLN A 95 11.85 5.82 1.47
N ARG A 96 13.03 6.43 1.69
CA ARG A 96 14.26 5.67 1.99
C ARG A 96 14.14 4.92 3.31
N TYR A 97 13.56 5.55 4.32
CA TYR A 97 13.32 4.94 5.61
C TYR A 97 12.35 3.75 5.48
N TRP A 98 11.25 3.91 4.75
CA TRP A 98 10.32 2.81 4.47
C TRP A 98 11.02 1.67 3.73
N ILE A 99 11.84 1.94 2.71
CA ILE A 99 12.59 0.91 1.97
C ILE A 99 13.54 0.13 2.89
N LEU A 100 14.28 0.84 3.75
CA LEU A 100 15.15 0.22 4.75
C LEU A 100 14.34 -0.70 5.66
N LYS A 101 13.25 -0.20 6.23
CA LYS A 101 12.38 -0.97 7.14
C LYS A 101 11.65 -2.11 6.45
N ASN A 102 11.30 -1.96 5.18
CA ASN A 102 10.77 -3.04 4.38
C ASN A 102 11.81 -4.16 4.22
N SER A 103 13.05 -3.78 3.91
CA SER A 103 14.14 -4.76 3.77
C SER A 103 14.47 -5.47 5.09
N GLU A 104 14.26 -4.84 6.25
CA GLU A 104 14.57 -5.41 7.56
C GLU A 104 13.40 -6.25 8.13
N ILE A 105 12.17 -5.74 8.02
CA ILE A 105 11.01 -6.19 8.80
C ILE A 105 9.89 -6.73 7.91
N LEU A 106 9.34 -5.90 7.01
CA LEU A 106 8.12 -6.25 6.26
C LEU A 106 8.38 -7.34 5.20
N LYS A 107 9.54 -7.30 4.53
CA LYS A 107 9.93 -8.21 3.45
C LYS A 107 8.87 -8.28 2.34
N LEU A 108 8.21 -7.16 2.02
CA LEU A 108 7.28 -7.07 0.90
C LEU A 108 8.06 -6.94 -0.41
N PRO A 109 7.67 -7.64 -1.48
CA PRO A 109 8.25 -7.42 -2.80
C PRO A 109 8.09 -5.96 -3.22
N PHE A 110 9.18 -5.34 -3.65
CA PHE A 110 9.25 -3.92 -3.90
C PHE A 110 10.15 -3.58 -5.09
N LYS A 111 9.75 -2.60 -5.89
CA LYS A 111 10.57 -2.01 -6.95
C LYS A 111 10.35 -0.52 -7.12
N VAL A 112 11.30 0.15 -7.77
CA VAL A 112 11.16 1.54 -8.20
C VAL A 112 10.97 1.57 -9.71
N ALA A 113 9.86 2.16 -10.17
CA ALA A 113 9.57 2.36 -11.58
C ALA A 113 9.97 3.77 -12.02
N LYS A 114 10.99 3.88 -12.89
CA LYS A 114 11.38 5.18 -13.47
C LYS A 114 10.63 5.46 -14.76
N VAL A 115 9.91 6.57 -14.80
CA VAL A 115 9.18 7.04 -15.97
C VAL A 115 10.02 8.10 -16.70
N HIS A 116 10.33 7.81 -17.96
CA HIS A 116 11.04 8.70 -18.86
C HIS A 116 10.08 9.28 -19.90
N ARG A 117 10.09 10.61 -20.07
CA ARG A 117 9.33 11.25 -21.14
C ARG A 117 10.07 11.02 -22.47
N VAL A 118 9.44 10.31 -23.39
CA VAL A 118 10.01 9.99 -24.70
C VAL A 118 9.72 11.06 -25.76
N GLN A 119 8.61 11.80 -25.63
CA GLN A 119 8.26 12.94 -26.50
C GLN A 119 7.51 14.03 -25.72
N ARG A 120 7.70 15.29 -26.14
CA ARG A 120 6.94 16.44 -25.62
C ARG A 120 5.63 16.51 -26.41
N ILE A 121 4.49 16.35 -25.74
CA ILE A 121 3.19 16.62 -26.36
C ILE A 121 3.15 18.11 -26.68
N ILE A 122 3.20 18.45 -27.97
CA ILE A 122 2.98 19.81 -28.45
C ILE A 122 1.47 20.06 -28.27
N ARG A 123 1.11 20.95 -27.35
CA ARG A 123 -0.29 21.37 -27.21
C ARG A 123 -0.63 22.29 -28.40
N PRO A 124 -1.81 22.13 -29.02
CA PRO A 124 -2.27 23.05 -30.06
C PRO A 124 -2.47 24.47 -29.52
#